data_AF-A0A2C5YLQ5-F1
#
_entry.id   AF-A0A2C5YLQ5-F1
#
_cell.length_a   1.000
_cell.length_b   1.000
_cell.length_c   1.000
_cell.angle_alpha   90.00
_cell.angle_beta   90.00
_cell.angle_gamma   90.00
#
_symmetry.space_group_name_H-M   'P 1'
#
loop_
_entity.id
_entity.type
_entity.pdbx_description
1 polymer ?
#
loop_
_entity_poly.entity_id
_entity_poly.type
_entity_poly.pdbx_seq_one_letter_code
_entity_poly.pdbx_strand_id
1 'polypeptide(L)'
;MKDNVRNIGDAPDQGLMNGPVLWPRGKNPMMMMEEEEVLAEEKRARKRGHGDYWLANLSKAGKMPHAPSDYEFFRNVKDFGAVGDGKTDDTAAINRAVATHGRNALSKLRCGEDCGSSSALGALVYFPPGTYLITTPIIQYFYTQFVGHATDKPTIKGAAGFQGMALIDSDVYIPGGAGDEWYINQSNFYRQVRNLRLDLTEMNETNTDYDQVYVPAGIHWQVGQATSIANCDFVMPVAEPGKNATAVGIFMENGSGGVVSDLTFVGG
;
A
#
# COMPACT_ATOMS: atom_id res chain seq x y z
N MET A 1 13.42 13.60 17.74
CA MET A 1 14.49 13.03 16.90
C MET A 1 14.03 13.27 15.47
N LYS A 2 14.75 14.06 14.68
CA LYS A 2 14.47 14.19 13.25
C LYS A 2 15.62 13.46 12.55
N ASP A 3 15.29 12.39 11.84
CA ASP A 3 16.23 11.70 10.95
C ASP A 3 16.08 12.26 9.53
N ASN A 4 17.01 11.97 8.61
CA ASN A 4 17.01 12.49 7.23
C ASN A 4 17.09 14.03 7.08
N VAL A 5 17.44 14.74 8.16
CA VAL A 5 17.57 16.21 8.16
C VAL A 5 18.73 16.66 7.27
N ARG A 6 18.43 17.47 6.24
CA ARG A 6 19.38 18.07 5.29
C ARG A 6 19.97 17.11 4.25
N ASN A 7 19.25 16.06 3.85
CA ASN A 7 19.58 15.28 2.65
C ASN A 7 19.24 16.06 1.36
N ILE A 8 19.82 17.25 1.23
CA ILE A 8 19.58 18.17 0.11
C ILE A 8 20.22 17.56 -1.15
N GLY A 9 19.39 17.08 -2.07
CA GLY A 9 19.79 16.57 -3.38
C GLY A 9 19.76 15.05 -3.54
N ASP A 10 19.66 14.30 -2.44
CA ASP A 10 19.64 12.82 -2.46
C ASP A 10 18.28 12.23 -2.04
N ALA A 11 17.46 12.99 -1.30
CA ALA A 11 16.11 12.56 -0.92
C ALA A 11 15.17 12.54 -2.14
N PRO A 12 14.29 11.53 -2.27
CA PRO A 12 13.36 11.44 -3.39
C PRO A 12 12.13 12.35 -3.21
N ASP A 13 12.36 13.64 -3.00
CA ASP A 13 11.35 14.66 -2.68
C ASP A 13 11.08 15.64 -3.84
N GLN A 14 11.62 15.37 -5.03
CA GLN A 14 11.40 16.18 -6.24
C GLN A 14 10.10 15.81 -6.98
N GLY A 15 9.33 14.87 -6.44
CA GLY A 15 8.05 14.43 -7.00
C GLY A 15 6.90 15.38 -6.66
N LEU A 16 5.68 15.02 -7.04
CA LEU A 16 4.44 15.71 -6.64
C LEU A 16 3.52 14.84 -5.78
N MET A 17 3.73 13.51 -5.76
CA MET A 17 2.92 12.61 -4.96
C MET A 17 3.24 12.76 -3.47
N ASN A 18 2.25 13.19 -2.69
CA ASN A 18 2.31 13.27 -1.23
C ASN A 18 1.21 12.42 -0.60
N GLY A 19 1.21 11.11 -0.89
CA GLY A 19 0.26 10.17 -0.29
C GLY A 19 -0.67 9.45 -1.27
N PRO A 20 -1.76 8.85 -0.77
CA PRO A 20 -2.55 7.88 -1.52
C PRO A 20 -3.42 8.54 -2.58
N VAL A 21 -3.48 7.92 -3.75
CA VAL A 21 -4.58 8.13 -4.69
C VAL A 21 -5.82 7.41 -4.14
N LEU A 22 -6.82 8.16 -3.68
CA LEU A 22 -8.07 7.62 -3.12
C LEU A 22 -9.21 7.54 -4.14
N TRP A 23 -9.07 8.23 -5.28
CA TRP A 23 -10.07 8.33 -6.33
C TRP A 23 -9.40 8.27 -7.71
N PRO A 24 -10.06 7.74 -8.76
CA PRO A 24 -9.51 7.75 -10.10
C PRO A 24 -9.13 9.17 -10.56
N ARG A 25 -7.96 9.33 -11.19
CA ARG A 25 -7.50 10.63 -11.73
C ARG A 25 -8.55 11.21 -12.68
N GLY A 26 -8.84 12.51 -12.54
CA GLY A 26 -9.74 13.25 -13.44
C GLY A 26 -11.23 13.23 -13.07
N LYS A 27 -11.62 12.62 -11.95
CA LYS A 27 -13.00 12.66 -11.44
C LYS A 27 -13.13 13.58 -10.21
N ASN A 28 -14.21 14.36 -10.12
CA ASN A 28 -14.48 15.23 -8.98
C ASN A 28 -14.74 14.38 -7.72
N PRO A 29 -13.95 14.54 -6.63
CA PRO A 29 -14.11 13.76 -5.41
C PRO A 29 -15.51 13.80 -4.82
N MET A 30 -16.20 14.96 -4.90
CA MET A 30 -17.53 15.13 -4.31
C MET A 30 -18.61 14.34 -5.07
N MET A 31 -18.57 14.33 -6.40
CA MET A 31 -19.49 13.54 -7.23
C MET A 31 -19.21 12.04 -7.12
N MET A 32 -17.94 11.65 -6.93
CA MET A 32 -17.57 10.25 -6.72
C MET A 32 -18.01 9.72 -5.35
N MET A 33 -18.04 10.57 -4.32
CA MET A 33 -18.58 10.18 -3.01
C MET A 33 -20.07 9.83 -3.11
N GLU A 34 -20.86 10.63 -3.84
CA GLU A 34 -22.27 10.34 -4.09
C GLU A 34 -22.47 9.08 -4.96
N GLU A 35 -21.71 8.92 -6.04
CA GLU A 35 -21.78 7.72 -6.89
C GLU A 35 -21.33 6.44 -6.16
N GLU A 36 -20.30 6.52 -5.29
CA GLU A 36 -19.84 5.35 -4.52
C GLU A 36 -20.77 5.01 -3.35
N GLU A 37 -21.44 5.97 -2.72
CA GLU A 37 -22.50 5.66 -1.74
C GLU A 37 -23.64 4.87 -2.39
N VAL A 38 -24.03 5.25 -3.61
CA VAL A 38 -25.04 4.54 -4.41
C VAL A 38 -24.55 3.14 -4.83
N LEU A 39 -23.32 3.03 -5.35
CA LEU A 39 -22.73 1.73 -5.72
C LEU A 39 -22.50 0.81 -4.51
N ALA A 40 -22.22 1.37 -3.33
CA ALA A 40 -22.08 0.61 -2.09
C ALA A 40 -23.41 0.01 -1.65
N GLU A 41 -24.56 0.64 -1.93
CA GLU A 41 -25.88 0.04 -1.74
C GLU A 41 -26.13 -1.11 -2.73
N GLU A 42 -25.79 -0.96 -4.00
CA GLU A 42 -25.98 -2.02 -5.01
C GLU A 42 -25.09 -3.24 -4.75
N LYS A 43 -23.84 -3.04 -4.32
CA LYS A 43 -22.92 -4.14 -3.96
C LYS A 43 -23.36 -4.92 -2.71
N ARG A 44 -24.20 -4.34 -1.83
CA ARG A 44 -24.82 -5.08 -0.70
C ARG A 44 -25.71 -6.23 -1.17
N ALA A 45 -26.22 -6.21 -2.41
CA ALA A 45 -27.03 -7.27 -2.98
C ALA A 45 -26.23 -8.48 -3.50
N ARG A 46 -24.89 -8.40 -3.57
CA ARG A 46 -24.04 -9.44 -4.17
C ARG A 46 -22.94 -9.91 -3.22
N LYS A 47 -23.30 -10.66 -2.16
CA LYS A 47 -22.38 -11.48 -1.34
C LYS A 47 -22.76 -12.96 -1.53
N ARG A 48 -21.87 -13.95 -1.65
CA ARG A 48 -20.54 -14.19 -1.06
C ARG A 48 -19.83 -15.27 -1.87
N GLY A 49 -18.55 -15.08 -2.18
CA GLY A 49 -17.58 -16.16 -2.36
C GLY A 49 -16.46 -15.93 -1.36
N HIS A 50 -16.65 -16.35 -0.12
CA HIS A 50 -15.55 -16.38 0.85
C HIS A 50 -14.67 -17.58 0.48
N GLY A 51 -13.41 -17.33 0.13
CA GLY A 51 -12.41 -18.37 0.12
C GLY A 51 -12.25 -18.99 1.51
N ASP A 52 -11.75 -20.21 1.57
CA ASP A 52 -11.67 -21.05 2.77
C ASP A 52 -10.72 -20.51 3.87
N TYR A 53 -10.10 -19.35 3.65
CA TYR A 53 -9.22 -18.74 4.63
C TYR A 53 -9.99 -18.16 5.83
N TRP A 54 -9.73 -18.74 7.00
CA TRP A 54 -10.41 -18.46 8.27
C TRP A 54 -10.47 -16.96 8.63
N LEU A 55 -9.44 -16.19 8.27
CA LEU A 55 -9.35 -14.77 8.60
C LEU A 55 -10.50 -13.97 7.96
N ALA A 56 -10.88 -14.32 6.73
CA ALA A 56 -12.04 -13.70 6.09
C ALA A 56 -13.31 -13.97 6.89
N ASN A 57 -13.47 -15.19 7.42
CA ASN A 57 -14.65 -15.62 8.18
C ASN A 57 -14.74 -14.98 9.58
N LEU A 58 -13.61 -14.71 10.25
CA LEU A 58 -13.57 -14.08 11.58
C LEU A 58 -13.56 -12.55 11.57
N SER A 59 -13.59 -11.93 10.39
CA SER A 59 -13.58 -10.48 10.16
C SER A 59 -14.46 -9.65 11.10
N LYS A 60 -15.68 -10.11 11.40
CA LYS A 60 -16.66 -9.37 12.21
C LYS A 60 -16.30 -9.26 13.70
N ALA A 61 -15.36 -10.07 14.19
CA ALA A 61 -14.99 -10.09 15.61
C ALA A 61 -13.93 -9.03 15.96
N GLY A 62 -13.16 -8.55 14.99
CA GLY A 62 -12.08 -7.60 15.22
C GLY A 62 -12.58 -6.18 15.50
N LYS A 63 -12.08 -5.57 16.58
CA LYS A 63 -12.38 -4.19 16.97
C LYS A 63 -11.13 -3.49 17.49
N MET A 64 -11.02 -2.19 17.20
CA MET A 64 -10.08 -1.28 17.88
C MET A 64 -10.82 -0.60 19.03
N PRO A 65 -10.56 -0.94 20.30
CA PRO A 65 -11.40 -0.49 21.43
C PRO A 65 -11.36 1.01 21.71
N HIS A 66 -10.31 1.69 21.23
CA HIS A 66 -10.13 3.13 21.39
C HIS A 66 -10.38 3.91 20.08
N ALA A 67 -10.84 3.24 19.02
CA ALA A 67 -11.25 3.90 17.80
C ALA A 67 -12.71 4.41 17.91
N PRO A 68 -13.12 5.36 17.04
CA PRO A 68 -14.53 5.74 16.89
C PRO A 68 -15.44 4.52 16.64
N SER A 69 -16.72 4.63 17.02
CA SER A 69 -17.69 3.51 16.93
C SER A 69 -17.97 3.03 15.50
N ASP A 70 -17.74 3.89 14.50
CA ASP A 70 -17.88 3.62 13.07
C ASP A 70 -16.60 3.05 12.42
N TYR A 71 -15.54 2.81 13.20
CA TYR A 71 -14.26 2.35 12.69
C TYR A 71 -14.25 0.86 12.31
N GLU A 72 -13.85 0.57 11.07
CA GLU A 72 -13.72 -0.78 10.55
C GLU A 72 -12.27 -1.25 10.68
N PHE A 73 -11.99 -2.21 11.58
CA PHE A 73 -10.65 -2.76 11.78
C PHE A 73 -10.24 -3.72 10.65
N PHE A 74 -11.07 -4.74 10.40
CA PHE A 74 -10.85 -5.71 9.33
C PHE A 74 -11.45 -5.19 8.03
N ARG A 75 -10.68 -5.19 6.95
CA ARG A 75 -11.05 -4.56 5.68
C ARG A 75 -10.71 -5.47 4.52
N ASN A 76 -11.70 -5.93 3.77
CA ASN A 76 -11.46 -6.65 2.53
C ASN A 76 -11.38 -5.63 1.39
N VAL A 77 -10.28 -5.60 0.63
CA VAL A 77 -10.11 -4.63 -0.47
C VAL A 77 -11.25 -4.66 -1.49
N LYS A 78 -11.90 -5.81 -1.69
CA LYS A 78 -13.07 -5.94 -2.59
C LYS A 78 -14.32 -5.24 -2.06
N ASP A 79 -14.46 -5.09 -0.74
CA ASP A 79 -15.54 -4.31 -0.12
C ASP A 79 -15.33 -2.78 -0.35
N PHE A 80 -14.12 -2.35 -0.73
CA PHE A 80 -13.78 -0.95 -1.06
C PHE A 80 -13.75 -0.67 -2.58
N GLY A 81 -14.05 -1.68 -3.39
CA GLY A 81 -14.19 -1.55 -4.83
C GLY A 81 -13.14 -2.25 -5.67
N ALA A 82 -12.12 -2.87 -5.07
CA ALA A 82 -11.10 -3.58 -5.82
C ALA A 82 -11.69 -4.79 -6.55
N VAL A 83 -11.30 -5.00 -7.81
CA VAL A 83 -11.80 -6.06 -8.67
C VAL A 83 -10.90 -7.29 -8.58
N GLY A 84 -9.58 -7.11 -8.69
CA GLY A 84 -8.59 -8.18 -8.64
C GLY A 84 -8.53 -9.03 -9.92
N ASP A 85 -8.78 -8.43 -11.09
CA ASP A 85 -8.79 -9.10 -12.42
C ASP A 85 -7.50 -8.90 -13.24
N GLY A 86 -6.53 -8.16 -12.71
CA GLY A 86 -5.25 -7.84 -13.35
C GLY A 86 -5.35 -6.82 -14.49
N LYS A 87 -6.51 -6.17 -14.67
CA LYS A 87 -6.78 -5.20 -15.74
C LYS A 87 -7.34 -3.88 -15.21
N THR A 88 -8.28 -3.97 -14.27
CA THR A 88 -8.85 -2.81 -13.60
C THR A 88 -7.80 -2.22 -12.67
N ASP A 89 -7.62 -0.90 -12.72
CA ASP A 89 -6.76 -0.18 -11.77
C ASP A 89 -7.41 -0.18 -10.39
N ASP A 90 -6.86 -0.98 -9.48
CA ASP A 90 -7.36 -1.19 -8.14
C ASP A 90 -6.72 -0.23 -7.11
N THR A 91 -5.84 0.68 -7.55
CA THR A 91 -5.04 1.55 -6.68
C THR A 91 -5.92 2.35 -5.71
N ALA A 92 -6.95 3.02 -6.23
CA ALA A 92 -7.84 3.87 -5.44
C ALA A 92 -8.64 3.06 -4.41
N ALA A 93 -9.18 1.92 -4.81
CA ALA A 93 -9.96 1.06 -3.92
C ALA A 93 -9.11 0.48 -2.78
N ILE A 94 -7.88 0.04 -3.09
CA ILE A 94 -6.96 -0.46 -2.07
C ILE A 94 -6.56 0.66 -1.13
N ASN A 95 -6.14 1.82 -1.65
CA ASN A 95 -5.75 2.95 -0.81
C ASN A 95 -6.91 3.46 0.07
N ARG A 96 -8.17 3.41 -0.38
CA ARG A 96 -9.32 3.68 0.50
C ARG A 96 -9.46 2.66 1.62
N ALA A 97 -9.25 1.36 1.33
CA ALA A 97 -9.22 0.33 2.35
C ALA A 97 -8.09 0.58 3.37
N VAL A 98 -6.95 1.15 2.96
CA VAL A 98 -5.85 1.48 3.87
C VAL A 98 -6.12 2.75 4.68
N ALA A 99 -6.51 3.83 4.02
CA ALA A 99 -6.44 5.18 4.57
C ALA A 99 -7.68 5.61 5.34
N THR A 100 -8.87 5.13 4.98
CA THR A 100 -10.14 5.67 5.53
C THR A 100 -10.48 5.07 6.91
N HIS A 101 -11.54 5.52 7.59
CA HIS A 101 -12.00 4.87 8.83
C HIS A 101 -12.76 3.57 8.57
N GLY A 102 -13.26 3.35 7.36
CA GLY A 102 -14.01 2.18 6.96
C GLY A 102 -14.85 2.45 5.71
N ARG A 103 -15.51 1.43 5.17
CA ARG A 103 -16.24 1.56 3.90
C ARG A 103 -17.41 2.55 3.94
N ASN A 104 -17.91 2.87 5.14
CA ASN A 104 -18.99 3.85 5.37
C ASN A 104 -18.45 5.19 5.92
N ALA A 105 -17.13 5.40 5.93
CA ALA A 105 -16.49 6.57 6.51
C ALA A 105 -15.27 7.00 5.66
N LEU A 106 -15.50 7.17 4.36
CA LEU A 106 -14.44 7.43 3.37
C LEU A 106 -13.80 8.82 3.48
N SER A 107 -14.48 9.78 4.11
CA SER A 107 -13.97 11.14 4.34
C SER A 107 -13.10 11.29 5.59
N LYS A 108 -13.07 10.28 6.47
CA LYS A 108 -12.25 10.29 7.69
C LYS A 108 -11.01 9.45 7.45
N LEU A 109 -9.84 10.06 7.52
CA LEU A 109 -8.57 9.37 7.32
C LEU A 109 -7.95 8.93 8.66
N ARG A 110 -7.24 7.81 8.60
CA ARG A 110 -6.39 7.27 9.67
C ARG A 110 -5.13 8.12 9.84
N CYS A 111 -4.19 7.60 10.62
CA CYS A 111 -2.90 8.22 10.90
C CYS A 111 -2.00 8.28 9.65
N GLY A 112 -2.12 9.36 8.86
CA GLY A 112 -1.27 9.70 7.71
C GLY A 112 -0.21 10.77 8.05
N GLU A 113 0.11 11.63 7.09
CA GLU A 113 1.13 12.71 7.13
C GLU A 113 1.27 13.42 8.49
N ASP A 114 0.23 14.12 8.96
CA ASP A 114 0.33 14.97 10.15
C ASP A 114 0.09 14.27 11.49
N CYS A 115 -0.06 12.94 11.51
CA CYS A 115 -0.45 12.22 12.71
C CYS A 115 0.73 11.82 13.61
N GLY A 116 1.90 11.59 13.02
CA GLY A 116 3.10 11.10 13.71
C GLY A 116 3.04 9.62 14.12
N SER A 117 2.08 9.21 14.96
CA SER A 117 1.87 7.79 15.31
C SER A 117 0.49 7.54 15.93
N SER A 118 0.02 6.29 15.88
CA SER A 118 -1.23 5.90 16.55
C SER A 118 -1.24 4.44 16.97
N SER A 119 -1.74 4.15 18.18
CA SER A 119 -2.10 2.80 18.64
C SER A 119 -3.61 2.53 18.63
N ALA A 120 -4.42 3.55 18.35
CA ALA A 120 -5.88 3.47 18.38
C ALA A 120 -6.50 3.15 17.01
N LEU A 121 -5.82 3.49 15.92
CA LEU A 121 -6.35 3.38 14.55
C LEU A 121 -5.61 2.29 13.75
N GLY A 122 -5.49 1.08 14.28
CA GLY A 122 -4.89 -0.06 13.57
C GLY A 122 -5.81 -0.61 12.47
N ALA A 123 -5.26 -1.17 11.40
CA ALA A 123 -6.07 -1.79 10.33
C ALA A 123 -5.48 -3.11 9.84
N LEU A 124 -6.33 -4.11 9.64
CA LEU A 124 -6.02 -5.32 8.90
C LEU A 124 -6.67 -5.24 7.53
N VAL A 125 -5.85 -5.00 6.50
CA VAL A 125 -6.28 -4.94 5.10
C VAL A 125 -6.01 -6.30 4.46
N TYR A 126 -7.10 -6.99 4.16
CA TYR A 126 -7.14 -8.32 3.61
C TYR A 126 -7.29 -8.30 2.08
N PHE A 127 -6.44 -9.08 1.42
CA PHE A 127 -6.42 -9.27 -0.03
C PHE A 127 -6.91 -10.70 -0.33
N PRO A 128 -8.15 -10.88 -0.83
CA PRO A 128 -8.59 -12.16 -1.38
C PRO A 128 -7.76 -12.55 -2.61
N PRO A 129 -7.78 -13.82 -3.05
CA PRO A 129 -7.13 -14.22 -4.30
C PRO A 129 -7.56 -13.36 -5.50
N GLY A 130 -6.60 -13.11 -6.38
CA GLY A 130 -6.74 -12.23 -7.54
C GLY A 130 -5.43 -11.51 -7.87
N THR A 131 -5.47 -10.77 -8.98
CA THR A 131 -4.37 -9.90 -9.41
C THR A 131 -4.86 -8.46 -9.36
N TYR A 132 -4.25 -7.64 -8.53
CA TYR A 132 -4.61 -6.24 -8.33
C TYR A 132 -3.60 -5.37 -9.08
N LEU A 133 -4.01 -4.86 -10.24
CA LEU A 133 -3.19 -3.95 -11.03
C LEU A 133 -3.18 -2.57 -10.35
N ILE A 134 -2.01 -1.98 -10.15
CA ILE A 134 -1.87 -0.64 -9.59
C ILE A 134 -0.99 0.26 -10.46
N THR A 135 -1.27 1.56 -10.42
CA THR A 135 -0.58 2.58 -11.23
C THR A 135 0.19 3.60 -10.38
N THR A 136 -0.08 3.68 -9.08
CA THR A 136 0.69 4.45 -8.09
C THR A 136 0.84 3.65 -6.79
N PRO A 137 1.74 4.04 -5.87
CA PRO A 137 1.96 3.30 -4.63
C PRO A 137 0.68 3.05 -3.81
N ILE A 138 0.63 1.88 -3.18
CA ILE A 138 -0.26 1.62 -2.06
C ILE A 138 0.42 2.17 -0.80
N ILE A 139 -0.12 3.25 -0.25
CA ILE A 139 0.46 3.90 0.93
C ILE A 139 0.03 3.15 2.18
N GLN A 140 0.96 2.45 2.80
CA GLN A 140 0.73 1.76 4.05
C GLN A 140 0.69 2.79 5.18
N TYR A 141 -0.51 3.22 5.59
CA TYR A 141 -0.67 4.12 6.75
C TYR A 141 -0.12 3.47 8.04
N PHE A 142 0.18 4.27 9.05
CA PHE A 142 0.68 3.80 10.35
C PHE A 142 -0.19 2.67 10.93
N TYR A 143 0.41 1.71 11.61
CA TYR A 143 -0.27 0.57 12.24
C TYR A 143 -1.16 -0.27 11.30
N THR A 144 -0.66 -0.60 10.10
CA THR A 144 -1.39 -1.37 9.09
C THR A 144 -0.77 -2.74 8.84
N GLN A 145 -1.63 -3.75 8.71
CA GLN A 145 -1.27 -5.09 8.29
C GLN A 145 -1.88 -5.39 6.92
N PHE A 146 -1.05 -5.68 5.93
CA PHE A 146 -1.45 -6.24 4.65
C PHE A 146 -1.37 -7.75 4.71
N VAL A 147 -2.51 -8.41 4.49
CA VAL A 147 -2.62 -9.86 4.64
C VAL A 147 -3.28 -10.44 3.40
N GLY A 148 -2.51 -11.14 2.58
CA GLY A 148 -3.05 -11.96 1.51
C GLY A 148 -3.67 -13.26 2.00
N HIS A 149 -4.47 -13.87 1.14
CA HIS A 149 -4.95 -15.24 1.32
C HIS A 149 -3.74 -16.21 1.43
N ALA A 150 -3.72 -17.05 2.47
CA ALA A 150 -2.51 -17.75 2.87
C ALA A 150 -2.03 -18.85 1.90
N THR A 151 -2.95 -19.49 1.16
CA THR A 151 -2.64 -20.60 0.25
C THR A 151 -2.71 -20.22 -1.23
N ASP A 152 -3.42 -19.15 -1.55
CA ASP A 152 -3.64 -18.66 -2.91
C ASP A 152 -3.27 -17.19 -2.91
N LYS A 153 -1.95 -16.94 -2.93
CA LYS A 153 -1.38 -15.62 -2.67
C LYS A 153 -1.89 -14.64 -3.74
N PRO A 154 -2.55 -13.55 -3.36
CA PRO A 154 -2.90 -12.50 -4.31
C PRO A 154 -1.64 -11.81 -4.84
N THR A 155 -1.74 -11.34 -6.09
CA THR A 155 -0.69 -10.59 -6.76
C THR A 155 -0.99 -9.10 -6.72
N ILE A 156 -0.07 -8.28 -6.23
CA ILE A 156 -0.04 -6.83 -6.50
C ILE A 156 0.86 -6.63 -7.71
N LYS A 157 0.31 -6.08 -8.79
CA LYS A 157 0.99 -5.96 -10.08
C LYS A 157 1.19 -4.49 -10.44
N GLY A 158 2.43 -4.07 -10.63
CA GLY A 158 2.73 -2.75 -11.17
C GLY A 158 2.39 -2.66 -12.65
N ALA A 159 1.63 -1.64 -13.05
CA ALA A 159 1.39 -1.35 -14.45
C ALA A 159 2.66 -0.85 -15.16
N ALA A 160 2.72 -0.98 -16.50
CA ALA A 160 3.84 -0.45 -17.27
C ALA A 160 4.07 1.05 -17.08
N GLY A 161 2.97 1.82 -16.98
CA GLY A 161 3.00 3.24 -16.67
C GLY A 161 2.93 3.58 -15.18
N PHE A 162 3.34 2.66 -14.29
CA PHE A 162 3.37 2.93 -12.85
C PHE A 162 4.24 4.17 -12.55
N GLN A 163 3.78 5.02 -11.63
CA GLN A 163 4.51 6.20 -11.16
C GLN A 163 4.60 6.17 -9.64
N GLY A 164 5.82 6.22 -9.10
CA GLY A 164 6.10 6.36 -7.68
C GLY A 164 7.23 5.48 -7.18
N MET A 165 7.49 5.58 -5.88
CA MET A 165 8.68 5.04 -5.26
C MET A 165 8.71 3.51 -5.22
N ALA A 166 7.59 2.87 -4.90
CA ALA A 166 7.46 1.41 -4.83
C ALA A 166 5.98 0.98 -4.92
N LEU A 167 5.70 -0.30 -5.23
CA LEU A 167 4.32 -0.82 -5.21
C LEU A 167 3.65 -0.62 -3.83
N ILE A 168 4.40 -0.84 -2.75
CA ILE A 168 3.98 -0.54 -1.37
C ILE A 168 4.96 0.44 -0.76
N ASP A 169 4.43 1.51 -0.16
CA ASP A 169 5.22 2.53 0.51
C ASP A 169 4.85 2.62 1.99
N SER A 170 5.82 2.40 2.88
CA SER A 170 5.61 2.47 4.34
C SER A 170 5.88 3.85 4.96
N ASP A 171 6.51 4.76 4.21
CA ASP A 171 6.88 6.10 4.69
C ASP A 171 7.07 7.05 3.51
N VAL A 172 6.15 8.01 3.36
CA VAL A 172 6.09 8.85 2.16
C VAL A 172 6.98 10.08 2.37
N TYR A 173 7.89 10.34 1.43
CA TYR A 173 8.61 11.61 1.36
C TYR A 173 7.66 12.75 0.99
N ILE A 174 7.76 13.86 1.71
CA ILE A 174 6.97 15.06 1.45
C ILE A 174 7.62 15.83 0.29
N PRO A 175 6.92 16.09 -0.82
CA PRO A 175 7.42 16.90 -1.93
C PRO A 175 7.99 18.25 -1.48
N GLY A 176 9.23 18.54 -1.88
CA GLY A 176 9.94 19.76 -1.47
C GLY A 176 10.23 19.84 0.04
N GLY A 177 10.06 18.74 0.78
CA GLY A 177 10.24 18.63 2.22
C GLY A 177 11.70 18.59 2.67
N ALA A 178 12.67 18.65 1.76
CA ALA A 178 14.10 18.54 2.05
C ALA A 178 14.46 17.24 2.80
N GLY A 179 13.82 16.14 2.39
CA GLY A 179 13.91 14.82 3.01
C GLY A 179 12.97 14.59 4.21
N ASP A 180 12.05 15.51 4.53
CA ASP A 180 11.00 15.25 5.51
C ASP A 180 10.02 14.17 4.99
N GLU A 181 9.54 13.33 5.91
CA GLU A 181 8.71 12.14 5.66
C GLU A 181 7.45 12.16 6.54
N TRP A 182 6.45 11.35 6.20
CA TRP A 182 5.21 11.22 6.99
C TRP A 182 5.47 10.73 8.42
N TYR A 183 6.42 9.83 8.62
CA TYR A 183 6.76 9.28 9.92
C TYR A 183 8.25 9.42 10.20
N ILE A 184 8.61 9.51 11.48
CA ILE A 184 10.01 9.37 11.88
C ILE A 184 10.34 7.88 11.76
N ASN A 185 11.28 7.50 10.89
CA ASN A 185 11.57 6.09 10.58
C ASN A 185 11.88 5.22 11.83
N GLN A 186 12.59 5.73 12.85
CA GLN A 186 12.84 4.98 14.09
C GLN A 186 11.57 4.78 14.93
N SER A 187 10.51 5.52 14.65
CA SER A 187 9.19 5.43 15.31
C SER A 187 8.11 4.83 14.41
N ASN A 188 8.47 4.35 13.22
CA ASN A 188 7.53 3.84 12.24
C ASN A 188 7.16 2.36 12.51
N PHE A 189 6.40 2.14 13.60
CA PHE A 189 6.12 0.83 14.20
C PHE A 189 4.88 0.11 13.63
N TYR A 190 4.70 -1.15 14.06
CA TYR A 190 3.45 -1.93 13.97
C TYR A 190 2.92 -2.21 12.56
N ARG A 191 3.81 -2.71 11.68
CA ARG A 191 3.51 -2.98 10.27
C ARG A 191 3.63 -4.45 9.92
N GLN A 192 2.81 -4.92 9.00
CA GLN A 192 2.96 -6.25 8.46
C GLN A 192 2.64 -6.26 6.97
N VAL A 193 3.44 -7.00 6.20
CA VAL A 193 3.10 -7.43 4.85
C VAL A 193 3.27 -8.94 4.80
N ARG A 194 2.20 -9.68 4.51
CA ARG A 194 2.31 -11.14 4.41
C ARG A 194 1.42 -11.78 3.37
N ASN A 195 1.89 -12.91 2.84
CA ASN A 195 1.19 -13.74 1.86
C ASN A 195 0.87 -12.99 0.55
N LEU A 196 1.77 -12.15 0.05
CA LEU A 196 1.57 -11.41 -1.19
C LEU A 196 2.62 -11.81 -2.23
N ARG A 197 2.21 -11.82 -3.50
CA ARG A 197 3.14 -11.75 -4.63
C ARG A 197 3.21 -10.31 -5.11
N LEU A 198 4.41 -9.75 -5.22
CA LEU A 198 4.66 -8.43 -5.79
C LEU A 198 5.28 -8.63 -7.17
N ASP A 199 4.55 -8.23 -8.21
CA ASP A 199 4.92 -8.45 -9.60
C ASP A 199 5.23 -7.11 -10.28
N LEU A 200 6.51 -6.92 -10.61
CA LEU A 200 7.06 -5.73 -11.25
C LEU A 200 7.36 -5.99 -12.73
N THR A 201 7.05 -7.17 -13.27
CA THR A 201 7.55 -7.62 -14.57
C THR A 201 7.08 -6.78 -15.76
N GLU A 202 5.97 -6.05 -15.62
CA GLU A 202 5.46 -5.14 -16.65
C GLU A 202 5.93 -3.69 -16.46
N MET A 203 6.54 -3.33 -15.34
CA MET A 203 6.99 -1.96 -15.07
C MET A 203 8.16 -1.59 -15.99
N ASN A 204 8.18 -0.34 -16.45
CA ASN A 204 9.31 0.21 -17.20
C ASN A 204 10.60 0.23 -16.37
N GLU A 205 11.77 0.22 -17.04
CA GLU A 205 13.10 0.22 -16.40
C GLU A 205 13.29 1.39 -15.41
N THR A 206 12.62 2.51 -15.65
CA THR A 206 12.48 3.65 -14.73
C THR A 206 11.05 4.16 -14.76
N ASN A 207 10.66 4.86 -13.70
CA ASN A 207 9.45 5.67 -13.70
C ASN A 207 9.72 7.08 -13.18
N THR A 208 8.84 8.02 -13.53
CA THR A 208 9.04 9.44 -13.25
C THR A 208 7.77 10.06 -12.69
N ASP A 209 7.91 10.75 -11.58
CA ASP A 209 6.90 11.67 -11.03
C ASP A 209 7.48 13.08 -11.02
N TYR A 210 6.97 13.95 -11.90
CA TYR A 210 7.52 15.29 -12.13
C TYR A 210 9.03 15.26 -12.43
N ASP A 211 9.87 15.89 -11.61
CA ASP A 211 11.33 15.94 -11.78
C ASP A 211 12.05 14.78 -11.03
N GLN A 212 11.30 13.91 -10.35
CA GLN A 212 11.84 12.76 -9.63
C GLN A 212 11.83 11.51 -10.49
N VAL A 213 13.00 10.88 -10.63
CA VAL A 213 13.15 9.57 -11.27
C VAL A 213 13.29 8.50 -10.21
N TYR A 214 12.57 7.40 -10.41
CA TYR A 214 12.61 6.19 -9.60
C TYR A 214 12.97 4.98 -10.47
N VAL A 215 13.44 3.93 -9.83
CA VAL A 215 13.47 2.59 -10.40
C VAL A 215 12.27 1.79 -9.88
N PRO A 216 11.81 0.74 -10.57
CA PRO A 216 10.78 -0.15 -10.05
C PRO A 216 11.19 -0.76 -8.71
N ALA A 217 10.40 -0.54 -7.66
CA ALA A 217 10.61 -1.18 -6.37
C ALA A 217 9.36 -1.91 -5.86
N GLY A 218 9.55 -3.06 -5.22
CA GLY A 218 8.44 -3.85 -4.67
C GLY A 218 7.89 -3.21 -3.40
N ILE A 219 8.75 -3.00 -2.41
CA ILE A 219 8.38 -2.34 -1.15
C ILE A 219 9.44 -1.31 -0.81
N HIS A 220 9.02 -0.06 -0.60
CA HIS A 220 9.77 0.89 0.22
C HIS A 220 9.51 0.55 1.69
N TRP A 221 10.51 -0.01 2.37
CA TRP A 221 10.37 -0.60 3.71
C TRP A 221 11.19 0.13 4.77
N GLN A 222 10.98 1.44 4.87
CA GLN A 222 11.56 2.28 5.90
C GLN A 222 10.72 2.22 7.18
N VAL A 223 11.17 1.44 8.17
CA VAL A 223 10.36 1.09 9.35
C VAL A 223 11.15 1.02 10.67
N GLY A 224 10.44 1.12 11.79
CA GLY A 224 10.92 0.84 13.14
C GLY A 224 10.65 -0.60 13.60
N GLN A 225 10.67 -0.85 14.91
CA GLN A 225 10.41 -2.18 15.49
C GLN A 225 8.94 -2.64 15.35
N ALA A 226 8.68 -3.90 15.72
CA ALA A 226 7.37 -4.54 15.64
C ALA A 226 6.81 -4.55 14.20
N THR A 227 7.70 -4.73 13.23
CA THR A 227 7.39 -4.78 11.80
C THR A 227 7.83 -6.11 11.19
N SER A 228 7.08 -6.58 10.19
CA SER A 228 7.45 -7.81 9.47
C SER A 228 7.05 -7.85 7.99
N ILE A 229 7.91 -8.47 7.17
CA ILE A 229 7.55 -8.98 5.84
C ILE A 229 7.68 -10.50 5.89
N ALA A 230 6.62 -11.24 5.59
CA ALA A 230 6.62 -12.70 5.72
C ALA A 230 5.87 -13.39 4.57
N ASN A 231 6.45 -14.46 4.02
CA ASN A 231 5.80 -15.28 2.97
C ASN A 231 5.42 -14.47 1.73
N CYS A 232 6.34 -13.64 1.23
CA CYS A 232 6.13 -12.80 0.05
C CYS A 232 7.06 -13.19 -1.10
N ASP A 233 6.53 -13.12 -2.33
CA ASP A 233 7.28 -13.42 -3.55
C ASP A 233 7.46 -12.14 -4.36
N PHE A 234 8.70 -11.76 -4.64
CA PHE A 234 9.06 -10.60 -5.47
C PHE A 234 9.46 -11.11 -6.86
N VAL A 235 8.66 -10.75 -7.87
CA VAL A 235 8.88 -11.15 -9.26
C VAL A 235 9.19 -9.91 -10.07
N MET A 236 10.42 -9.80 -10.50
CA MET A 236 11.00 -8.63 -11.14
C MET A 236 11.39 -8.95 -12.59
N PRO A 237 11.44 -7.93 -13.47
CA PRO A 237 11.95 -8.13 -14.82
C PRO A 237 13.39 -8.64 -14.79
N VAL A 238 13.76 -9.46 -15.79
CA VAL A 238 15.14 -9.88 -16.02
C VAL A 238 15.72 -8.96 -17.09
N ALA A 239 16.89 -8.39 -16.85
CA ALA A 239 17.52 -7.50 -17.81
C ALA A 239 17.82 -8.22 -19.14
N GLU A 240 17.56 -7.52 -20.25
CA GLU A 240 17.98 -7.98 -21.57
C GLU A 240 19.51 -8.01 -21.67
N PRO A 241 20.10 -8.90 -22.51
CA PRO A 241 21.55 -8.93 -22.71
C PRO A 241 22.11 -7.54 -23.08
N GLY A 242 23.05 -7.04 -22.27
CA GLY A 242 23.69 -5.74 -22.48
C GLY A 242 23.00 -4.55 -21.81
N LYS A 243 21.91 -4.75 -21.06
CA LYS A 243 21.27 -3.73 -20.22
C LYS A 243 21.51 -4.00 -18.74
N ASN A 244 21.43 -2.94 -17.93
CA ASN A 244 21.46 -3.07 -16.47
C ASN A 244 20.08 -3.47 -15.96
N ALA A 245 20.07 -4.32 -14.95
CA ALA A 245 18.89 -4.64 -14.17
C ALA A 245 18.64 -3.49 -13.19
N THR A 246 17.40 -2.97 -13.13
CA THR A 246 17.04 -1.78 -12.32
C THR A 246 16.02 -2.08 -11.24
N ALA A 247 15.34 -3.22 -11.31
CA ALA A 247 14.23 -3.50 -10.40
C ALA A 247 14.73 -3.96 -9.04
N VAL A 248 14.13 -3.44 -7.97
CA VAL A 248 14.53 -3.69 -6.60
C VAL A 248 13.38 -4.36 -5.85
N GLY A 249 13.65 -5.49 -5.17
CA GLY A 249 12.61 -6.16 -4.40
C GLY A 249 12.17 -5.32 -3.20
N ILE A 250 13.13 -4.96 -2.34
CA ILE A 250 12.93 -4.12 -1.15
C ILE A 250 13.92 -2.97 -1.21
N PHE A 251 13.41 -1.73 -1.22
CA PHE A 251 14.17 -0.51 -1.08
C PHE A 251 14.09 -0.04 0.38
N MET A 252 15.23 0.15 1.04
CA MET A 252 15.33 0.53 2.44
C MET A 252 16.64 1.31 2.67
N GLU A 253 16.50 2.59 2.96
CA GLU A 253 17.60 3.55 3.17
C GLU A 253 18.04 3.65 4.63
N ASN A 254 17.10 3.51 5.58
CA ASN A 254 17.35 3.60 7.01
C ASN A 254 16.17 2.98 7.81
N GLY A 255 16.21 3.11 9.14
CA GLY A 255 15.19 2.59 10.05
C GLY A 255 15.77 1.97 11.32
N SER A 256 14.90 1.38 12.13
CA SER A 256 15.27 0.63 13.35
C SER A 256 14.47 -0.66 13.42
N GLY A 257 14.63 -1.46 12.37
CA GLY A 257 13.66 -2.44 11.90
C GLY A 257 13.43 -3.70 12.75
N GLY A 258 12.56 -4.55 12.20
CA GLY A 258 12.06 -5.81 12.74
C GLY A 258 12.53 -7.04 11.95
N VAL A 259 11.59 -7.87 11.48
CA VAL A 259 11.88 -9.23 10.97
C VAL A 259 11.43 -9.41 9.51
N VAL A 260 12.30 -9.97 8.68
CA VAL A 260 11.93 -10.49 7.35
C VAL A 260 12.09 -12.01 7.33
N SER A 261 11.11 -12.74 6.79
CA SER A 261 11.18 -14.20 6.70
C SER A 261 10.46 -14.74 5.47
N ASP A 262 10.87 -15.91 4.98
CA ASP A 262 10.16 -16.67 3.95
C ASP A 262 9.90 -15.85 2.67
N LEU A 263 10.93 -15.16 2.19
CA LEU A 263 10.86 -14.33 1.00
C LEU A 263 11.50 -15.03 -0.20
N THR A 264 10.86 -14.91 -1.37
CA THR A 264 11.43 -15.35 -2.66
C THR A 264 11.70 -14.13 -3.53
N PHE A 265 12.87 -14.03 -4.15
CA PHE A 265 13.19 -12.99 -5.13
C PHE A 265 13.55 -13.65 -6.47
N VAL A 266 12.91 -13.21 -7.55
CA VAL A 266 13.11 -13.70 -8.92
C VAL A 266 13.33 -12.51 -9.85
N GLY A 267 14.42 -12.53 -10.63
CA GLY A 267 14.84 -11.38 -11.45
C GLY A 267 15.46 -10.28 -10.59
N GLY A 268 15.37 -9.03 -11.06
CA GLY A 268 15.94 -7.86 -10.38
C GLY A 268 17.13 -7.32 -11.13
#